data_AF-A0A2K9EW26-F1
#
_entry.id   AF-A0A2K9EW26-F1
#
_cell.length_a   1.000
_cell.length_b   1.000
_cell.length_c   1.000
_cell.angle_alpha   90.00
_cell.angle_beta   90.00
_cell.angle_gamma   90.00
#
_symmetry.space_group_name_H-M   'P 1'
#
loop_
_entity.id
_entity.type
_entity.pdbx_description
1 polymer ?
#
loop_
_entity_poly.entity_id
_entity_poly.type
_entity_poly.pdbx_seq_one_letter_code
_entity_poly.pdbx_strand_id
1 'polypeptide(L)'
;MGIFGRKPRRDGRDTTRDASFEFFSEGEGARFRAGVHAAFAEQGLEVTVGADAVTDSSGRQFGLGNLAAVCHNDTRGPRVWPELTRRHIGIMLRAMDGPSVLETMPAEKFRSQLYPRLLADEMTGPDGFDYARPLAEGLREVLALDLPESVMVLPRSSLEPFGDVAVLRARALDNLRRLRVEAHETIEQEEGARVDVVMGESMFTASLVLTLDELVPRITGRGLSTDGALVAVPFRHQLAFHAIRDRHVIAGLNTLAQFAAAGFEEGVGRITPDVYWWRAGALTRLSAMDEDGIKIMVDEEFQAVLERLIEG
;
A
#
# COMPACT_ATOMS: atom_id res chain seq x y z
N MET A 1 -31.21 12.07 6.41
CA MET A 1 -31.65 11.93 5.01
C MET A 1 -30.46 11.46 4.19
N GLY A 2 -30.46 10.20 3.79
CA GLY A 2 -29.31 9.55 3.13
C GLY A 2 -29.22 9.91 1.66
N ILE A 3 -28.07 10.46 1.25
CA ILE A 3 -27.71 10.67 -0.14
C ILE A 3 -27.19 9.33 -0.66
N PHE A 4 -28.10 8.44 -1.04
CA PHE A 4 -27.73 7.22 -1.77
C PHE A 4 -27.37 7.62 -3.21
N GLY A 5 -26.09 7.93 -3.40
CA GLY A 5 -25.50 7.99 -4.74
C GLY A 5 -25.77 6.67 -5.45
N ARG A 6 -26.46 6.73 -6.59
CA ARG A 6 -26.81 5.57 -7.40
C ARG A 6 -25.53 4.85 -7.81
N LYS A 7 -25.25 3.65 -7.26
CA LYS A 7 -24.07 2.85 -7.63
C LYS A 7 -24.00 2.74 -9.17
N PRO A 8 -22.82 2.91 -9.77
CA PRO A 8 -22.67 2.90 -11.21
C PRO A 8 -23.13 1.55 -11.78
N ARG A 9 -23.63 1.55 -13.02
CA ARG A 9 -24.06 0.33 -13.71
C ARG A 9 -22.82 -0.48 -14.10
N ARG A 10 -22.43 -1.38 -13.20
CA ARG A 10 -21.36 -2.37 -13.35
C ARG A 10 -21.94 -3.65 -13.97
N ASP A 11 -21.07 -4.46 -14.54
CA ASP A 11 -21.44 -5.81 -14.95
C ASP A 11 -21.79 -6.64 -13.70
N GLY A 12 -22.76 -7.54 -13.85
CA GLY A 12 -23.30 -8.33 -12.75
C GLY A 12 -22.25 -9.25 -12.13
N ARG A 13 -22.44 -9.63 -10.85
CA ARG A 13 -21.47 -10.51 -10.16
C ARG A 13 -21.32 -11.89 -10.81
N ASP A 14 -22.33 -12.32 -11.57
CA ASP A 14 -22.39 -13.61 -12.26
C ASP A 14 -21.67 -13.63 -13.62
N THR A 15 -21.02 -12.52 -14.01
CA THR A 15 -20.23 -12.45 -15.24
C THR A 15 -18.83 -13.00 -15.05
N THR A 16 -18.30 -13.65 -16.10
CA THR A 16 -16.91 -14.16 -16.13
C THR A 16 -15.93 -13.02 -15.84
N ARG A 17 -14.93 -13.31 -15.00
CA ARG A 17 -13.92 -12.33 -14.57
C ARG A 17 -12.76 -12.23 -15.54
N ASP A 18 -12.23 -11.03 -15.70
CA ASP A 18 -10.99 -10.83 -16.45
C ASP A 18 -9.85 -11.56 -15.73
N ALA A 19 -9.08 -12.35 -16.48
CA ALA A 19 -8.04 -13.22 -15.94
C ALA A 19 -6.85 -12.48 -15.31
N SER A 20 -6.65 -11.19 -15.64
CA SER A 20 -5.56 -10.38 -15.09
C SER A 20 -6.04 -9.37 -14.06
N PHE A 21 -7.31 -8.96 -14.14
CA PHE A 21 -7.93 -8.05 -13.18
C PHE A 21 -9.28 -8.61 -12.72
N GLU A 22 -9.25 -9.52 -11.75
CA GLU A 22 -10.44 -10.29 -11.31
C GLU A 22 -11.60 -9.42 -10.78
N PHE A 23 -11.32 -8.18 -10.39
CA PHE A 23 -12.34 -7.20 -10.02
C PHE A 23 -13.11 -6.63 -11.22
N PHE A 24 -12.67 -6.89 -12.45
CA PHE A 24 -13.41 -6.61 -13.68
C PHE A 24 -14.15 -7.85 -14.19
N SER A 25 -15.29 -7.65 -14.83
CA SER A 25 -15.78 -8.62 -15.82
C SER A 25 -14.85 -8.64 -17.04
N GLU A 26 -14.91 -9.69 -17.86
CA GLU A 26 -14.20 -9.71 -19.15
C GLU A 26 -14.56 -8.50 -20.04
N GLY A 27 -15.83 -8.08 -20.03
CA GLY A 27 -16.31 -6.92 -20.79
C GLY A 27 -15.74 -5.59 -20.27
N GLU A 28 -15.67 -5.45 -18.94
CA GLU A 28 -15.02 -4.30 -18.30
C GLU A 28 -13.50 -4.30 -18.57
N GLY A 29 -12.83 -5.44 -18.48
CA GLY A 29 -11.42 -5.59 -18.81
C GLY A 29 -11.11 -5.19 -20.26
N ALA A 30 -11.90 -5.66 -21.22
CA ALA A 30 -11.76 -5.30 -22.63
C ALA A 30 -11.99 -3.79 -22.86
N ARG A 31 -13.02 -3.21 -22.23
CA ARG A 31 -13.30 -1.76 -22.32
C ARG A 31 -12.17 -0.93 -21.75
N PHE A 32 -11.61 -1.36 -20.61
CA PHE A 32 -10.48 -0.71 -19.98
C PHE A 32 -9.25 -0.70 -20.92
N ARG A 33 -8.87 -1.87 -21.46
CA ARG A 33 -7.75 -2.01 -22.41
C ARG A 33 -7.93 -1.19 -23.68
N ALA A 34 -9.14 -1.14 -24.23
CA ALA A 34 -9.44 -0.31 -25.39
C ALA A 34 -9.26 1.18 -25.09
N GLY A 35 -9.65 1.64 -23.90
CA GLY A 35 -9.42 3.01 -23.44
C GLY A 35 -7.92 3.33 -23.28
N VAL A 36 -7.14 2.37 -22.78
CA VAL A 36 -5.68 2.49 -22.66
C VAL A 36 -5.04 2.62 -24.04
N HIS A 37 -5.37 1.73 -24.96
CA HIS A 37 -4.87 1.79 -26.34
C HIS A 37 -5.20 3.14 -27.01
N ALA A 38 -6.46 3.59 -26.90
CA ALA A 38 -6.89 4.86 -27.46
C ALA A 38 -6.13 6.06 -26.89
N ALA A 39 -5.89 6.08 -25.58
CA ALA A 39 -5.17 7.17 -24.93
C ALA A 39 -3.68 7.25 -25.31
N PHE A 40 -3.00 6.12 -25.54
CA PHE A 40 -1.65 6.13 -26.10
C PHE A 40 -1.64 6.61 -27.57
N ALA A 41 -2.59 6.14 -28.37
CA ALA A 41 -2.75 6.57 -29.76
C ALA A 41 -3.05 8.08 -29.89
N GLU A 42 -3.87 8.63 -29.00
CA GLU A 42 -4.14 10.08 -28.92
C GLU A 42 -2.87 10.91 -28.63
N GLN A 43 -1.86 10.31 -28.02
CA GLN A 43 -0.56 10.93 -27.73
C GLN A 43 0.49 10.60 -28.79
N GLY A 44 0.10 9.92 -29.88
CA GLY A 44 0.98 9.57 -31.00
C GLY A 44 1.97 8.44 -30.70
N LEU A 45 1.78 7.67 -29.62
CA LEU A 45 2.63 6.54 -29.29
C LEU A 45 1.94 5.23 -29.66
N GLU A 46 2.56 4.47 -30.56
CA GLU A 46 2.13 3.10 -30.86
C GLU A 46 2.58 2.14 -29.77
N VAL A 47 1.64 1.33 -29.29
CA VAL A 47 1.85 0.40 -28.19
C VAL A 47 1.10 -0.91 -28.41
N THR A 48 1.64 -1.99 -27.86
CA THR A 48 0.95 -3.29 -27.76
C THR A 48 0.34 -3.41 -26.37
N VAL A 49 -0.99 -3.49 -26.28
CA VAL A 49 -1.69 -3.68 -25.00
C VAL A 49 -1.80 -5.16 -24.68
N GLY A 50 -1.14 -5.58 -23.61
CA GLY A 50 -1.19 -6.92 -23.04
C GLY A 50 -2.27 -7.09 -21.97
N ALA A 51 -2.14 -8.20 -21.24
CA ALA A 51 -3.11 -8.65 -20.24
C ALA A 51 -3.01 -7.88 -18.90
N ASP A 52 -1.86 -7.33 -18.56
CA ASP A 52 -1.67 -6.55 -17.32
C ASP A 52 -0.77 -5.33 -17.53
N ALA A 53 -0.27 -5.14 -18.74
CA ALA A 53 0.71 -4.13 -19.09
C ALA A 53 0.59 -3.69 -20.56
N VAL A 54 1.28 -2.61 -20.89
CA VAL A 54 1.42 -2.08 -22.25
C VAL A 54 2.89 -2.03 -22.61
N THR A 55 3.25 -2.47 -23.81
CA THR A 55 4.63 -2.43 -24.30
C THR A 55 4.75 -1.47 -25.47
N ASP A 56 5.70 -0.53 -25.42
CA ASP A 56 5.97 0.39 -26.52
C ASP A 56 6.91 -0.23 -27.59
N SER A 57 7.11 0.49 -28.69
CA SER A 57 7.99 0.07 -29.80
C SER A 57 9.47 -0.09 -29.42
N SER A 58 9.90 0.46 -28.29
CA SER A 58 11.25 0.29 -27.74
C SER A 58 11.37 -0.91 -26.79
N GLY A 59 10.28 -1.64 -26.56
CA GLY A 59 10.22 -2.77 -25.64
C GLY A 59 10.02 -2.38 -24.18
N ARG A 60 9.73 -1.11 -23.88
CA ARG A 60 9.44 -0.67 -22.50
C ARG A 60 8.03 -1.07 -22.13
N GLN A 61 7.86 -1.62 -20.92
CA GLN A 61 6.60 -2.13 -20.42
C GLN A 61 6.04 -1.25 -19.29
N PHE A 62 4.76 -0.92 -19.36
CA PHE A 62 4.01 -0.11 -18.40
C PHE A 62 2.89 -0.93 -17.78
N GLY A 63 3.00 -1.24 -16.48
CA GLY A 63 1.96 -1.98 -15.76
C GLY A 63 0.65 -1.20 -15.65
N LEU A 64 -0.48 -1.89 -15.86
CA LEU A 64 -1.82 -1.32 -15.85
C LEU A 64 -2.57 -1.49 -14.52
N GLY A 65 -2.04 -2.26 -13.57
CA GLY A 65 -2.75 -2.62 -12.34
C GLY A 65 -3.26 -1.43 -11.52
N ASN A 66 -2.45 -0.39 -11.33
CA ASN A 66 -2.88 0.80 -10.60
C ASN A 66 -4.00 1.55 -11.32
N LEU A 67 -3.90 1.72 -12.64
CA LEU A 67 -4.90 2.42 -13.43
C LEU A 67 -6.21 1.61 -13.51
N ALA A 68 -6.11 0.28 -13.65
CA ALA A 68 -7.25 -0.63 -13.61
C ALA A 68 -8.00 -0.50 -12.28
N ALA A 69 -7.28 -0.52 -11.17
CA ALA A 69 -7.87 -0.39 -9.84
C ALA A 69 -8.49 0.99 -9.59
N VAL A 70 -7.87 2.08 -10.06
CA VAL A 70 -8.45 3.44 -10.01
C VAL A 70 -9.76 3.50 -10.80
N CYS A 71 -9.78 2.94 -12.01
CA CYS A 71 -11.00 2.84 -12.81
C CYS A 71 -12.08 1.97 -12.13
N HIS A 72 -11.69 0.87 -11.49
CA HIS A 72 -12.63 0.01 -10.75
C HIS A 72 -13.28 0.75 -9.56
N ASN A 73 -12.49 1.47 -8.77
CA ASN A 73 -12.96 2.11 -7.54
C ASN A 73 -13.63 3.48 -7.75
N ASP A 74 -13.61 4.05 -8.95
CA ASP A 74 -14.32 5.31 -9.22
C ASP A 74 -15.84 5.13 -9.19
N THR A 75 -16.50 5.87 -8.29
CA THR A 75 -17.95 5.81 -8.05
C THR A 75 -18.79 6.28 -9.24
N ARG A 76 -18.21 7.00 -10.21
CA ARG A 76 -18.88 7.44 -11.45
C ARG A 76 -18.92 6.31 -12.50
N GLY A 77 -18.17 5.23 -12.28
CA GLY A 77 -18.19 4.00 -13.08
C GLY A 77 -17.56 4.11 -14.46
N PRO A 78 -17.84 3.16 -15.37
CA PRO A 78 -17.14 3.04 -16.67
C PRO A 78 -17.27 4.25 -17.62
N ARG A 79 -18.11 5.23 -17.30
CA ARG A 79 -18.27 6.47 -18.07
C ARG A 79 -17.06 7.38 -17.98
N VAL A 80 -16.37 7.41 -16.84
CA VAL A 80 -15.21 8.30 -16.63
C VAL A 80 -13.87 7.66 -16.97
N TRP A 81 -13.85 6.36 -17.29
CA TRP A 81 -12.62 5.64 -17.61
C TRP A 81 -11.80 6.26 -18.74
N PRO A 82 -12.39 6.71 -19.87
CA PRO A 82 -11.60 7.36 -20.91
C PRO A 82 -10.87 8.62 -20.41
N GLU A 83 -11.50 9.40 -19.54
CA GLU A 83 -10.89 10.58 -18.94
C GLU A 83 -9.75 10.21 -17.97
N LEU A 84 -10.00 9.25 -17.07
CA LEU A 84 -9.01 8.76 -16.11
C LEU A 84 -7.77 8.19 -16.82
N THR A 85 -8.00 7.37 -17.85
CA THR A 85 -6.95 6.74 -18.64
C THR A 85 -6.13 7.77 -19.43
N ARG A 86 -6.79 8.71 -20.10
CA ARG A 86 -6.09 9.82 -20.81
C ARG A 86 -5.25 10.66 -19.86
N ARG A 87 -5.81 11.03 -18.70
CA ARG A 87 -5.09 11.79 -17.68
C ARG A 87 -3.84 11.03 -17.22
N HIS A 88 -4.01 9.76 -16.85
CA HIS A 88 -2.91 8.94 -16.34
C HIS A 88 -1.78 8.76 -17.38
N ILE A 89 -2.13 8.41 -18.62
CA ILE A 89 -1.15 8.22 -19.70
C ILE A 89 -0.47 9.54 -20.04
N GLY A 90 -1.20 10.67 -20.07
CA GLY A 90 -0.60 11.97 -20.28
C GLY A 90 0.43 12.33 -19.19
N ILE A 91 0.17 12.00 -17.93
CA ILE A 91 1.13 12.18 -16.83
C ILE A 91 2.36 11.30 -17.04
N MET A 92 2.14 10.02 -17.35
CA MET A 92 3.20 9.04 -17.61
C MET A 92 4.13 9.51 -18.74
N LEU A 93 3.59 9.88 -19.91
CA LEU A 93 4.39 10.29 -21.07
C LEU A 93 5.15 11.59 -20.82
N ARG A 94 4.54 12.57 -20.15
CA ARG A 94 5.26 13.81 -19.76
C ARG A 94 6.44 13.52 -18.83
N ALA A 95 6.30 12.53 -17.95
CA ALA A 95 7.40 12.10 -17.08
C ALA A 95 8.53 11.38 -17.85
N MET A 96 8.25 10.85 -19.04
CA MET A 96 9.22 10.15 -19.90
C MET A 96 9.94 11.09 -20.87
N ASP A 97 9.23 12.05 -21.46
CA ASP A 97 9.78 12.95 -22.50
C ASP A 97 10.47 14.19 -21.92
N GLY A 98 10.23 14.51 -20.64
CA GLY A 98 10.91 15.58 -19.93
C GLY A 98 12.28 15.16 -19.38
N PRO A 99 13.18 16.11 -19.07
CA PRO A 99 14.35 15.79 -18.24
C PRO A 99 13.88 15.14 -16.96
N SER A 100 14.65 14.16 -16.46
CA SER A 100 14.25 13.43 -15.25
C SER A 100 13.96 14.45 -14.15
N VAL A 101 12.81 14.29 -13.48
CA VAL A 101 12.44 15.18 -12.37
C VAL A 101 13.59 15.29 -11.37
N LEU A 102 14.36 14.22 -11.20
CA LEU A 102 15.53 14.17 -10.32
C LEU A 102 16.71 15.03 -10.81
N GLU A 103 16.93 15.15 -12.12
CA GLU A 103 18.05 15.94 -12.68
C GLU A 103 17.86 17.44 -12.47
N THR A 104 16.60 17.90 -12.46
CA THR A 104 16.24 19.32 -12.35
C THR A 104 15.76 19.71 -10.95
N MET A 105 15.54 18.75 -10.05
CA MET A 105 15.03 18.98 -8.72
C MET A 105 16.12 19.47 -7.75
N PRO A 106 15.89 20.60 -7.05
CA PRO A 106 16.79 21.03 -5.98
C PRO A 106 16.88 19.98 -4.86
N ALA A 107 18.08 19.75 -4.33
CA ALA A 107 18.33 18.74 -3.30
C ALA A 107 17.47 18.92 -2.02
N GLU A 108 17.16 20.16 -1.64
CA GLU A 108 16.25 20.42 -0.51
C GLU A 108 14.82 19.97 -0.79
N LYS A 109 14.32 20.20 -2.02
CA LYS A 109 13.00 19.76 -2.43
C LYS A 109 12.92 18.24 -2.45
N PHE A 110 13.93 17.57 -3.02
CA PHE A 110 14.08 16.11 -2.97
C PHE A 110 13.97 15.60 -1.53
N ARG A 111 14.76 16.16 -0.61
CA ARG A 111 14.77 15.77 0.81
C ARG A 111 13.47 16.06 1.56
N SER A 112 12.67 17.03 1.12
CA SER A 112 11.35 17.32 1.71
C SER A 112 10.22 16.43 1.18
N GLN A 113 10.41 15.83 0.02
CA GLN A 113 9.43 14.97 -0.66
C GLN A 113 9.78 13.48 -0.52
N LEU A 114 10.88 13.16 0.17
CA LEU A 114 11.35 11.80 0.35
C LEU A 114 10.62 11.12 1.52
N TYR A 115 10.06 9.95 1.30
CA TYR A 115 9.40 9.14 2.32
C TYR A 115 9.83 7.67 2.23
N PRO A 116 9.88 6.95 3.35
CA PRO A 116 9.96 5.49 3.31
C PRO A 116 8.62 4.97 2.79
N ARG A 117 8.68 3.89 2.03
CA ARG A 117 7.51 3.22 1.48
C ARG A 117 7.60 1.73 1.72
N LEU A 118 6.52 1.17 2.24
CA LEU A 118 6.34 -0.28 2.33
C LEU A 118 5.95 -0.87 0.99
N LEU A 119 6.56 -1.99 0.65
CA LEU A 119 6.22 -2.81 -0.52
C LEU A 119 6.16 -4.29 -0.10
N ALA A 120 5.34 -5.05 -0.82
CA ALA A 120 5.42 -6.51 -0.83
C ALA A 120 6.80 -6.93 -1.34
N ASP A 121 7.36 -8.02 -0.78
CA ASP A 121 8.68 -8.56 -1.18
C ASP A 121 8.79 -8.77 -2.71
N GLU A 122 7.71 -9.24 -3.33
CA GLU A 122 7.64 -9.59 -4.76
C GLU A 122 7.64 -8.38 -5.69
N MET A 123 7.34 -7.19 -5.17
CA MET A 123 7.18 -5.96 -5.97
C MET A 123 8.49 -5.22 -6.24
N THR A 124 9.58 -5.59 -5.56
CA THR A 124 10.91 -5.10 -5.94
C THR A 124 11.47 -6.02 -7.02
N GLY A 125 11.36 -5.60 -8.28
CA GLY A 125 12.05 -6.26 -9.38
C GLY A 125 13.57 -6.35 -9.13
N PRO A 126 14.29 -7.22 -9.84
CA PRO A 126 15.67 -7.58 -9.51
C PRO A 126 16.71 -6.46 -9.62
N ASP A 127 16.40 -5.33 -10.28
CA ASP A 127 17.40 -4.33 -10.62
C ASP A 127 17.20 -3.00 -9.89
N GLY A 128 18.23 -2.57 -9.14
CA GLY A 128 18.36 -1.23 -8.59
C GLY A 128 17.85 -1.00 -7.17
N PHE A 129 17.30 -2.00 -6.48
CA PHE A 129 16.79 -1.86 -5.10
C PHE A 129 17.62 -2.63 -4.07
N ASP A 130 18.92 -2.77 -4.30
CA ASP A 130 19.85 -3.48 -3.40
C ASP A 130 19.96 -2.85 -1.99
N TYR A 131 19.56 -1.59 -1.85
CA TYR A 131 19.47 -0.90 -0.56
C TYR A 131 18.16 -1.21 0.20
N ALA A 132 17.17 -1.85 -0.43
CA ALA A 132 15.87 -2.13 0.17
C ALA A 132 16.05 -2.94 1.46
N ARG A 133 15.40 -2.50 2.52
CA ARG A 133 15.54 -3.10 3.85
C ARG A 133 14.44 -4.13 4.07
N PRO A 134 14.75 -5.41 4.29
CA PRO A 134 13.76 -6.37 4.75
C PRO A 134 13.28 -5.97 6.14
N LEU A 135 11.97 -5.85 6.32
CA LEU A 135 11.36 -5.48 7.60
C LEU A 135 10.85 -6.72 8.35
N ALA A 136 10.24 -7.62 7.60
CA ALA A 136 9.73 -8.92 8.01
C ALA A 136 9.58 -9.78 6.74
N GLU A 137 9.18 -11.03 6.90
CA GLU A 137 8.81 -11.87 5.76
C GLU A 137 7.66 -11.23 4.96
N GLY A 138 7.82 -11.12 3.64
CA GLY A 138 6.83 -10.53 2.74
C GLY A 138 6.83 -9.01 2.69
N LEU A 139 7.68 -8.32 3.46
CA LEU A 139 7.61 -6.86 3.63
C LEU A 139 8.99 -6.19 3.56
N ARG A 140 9.12 -5.21 2.66
CA ARG A 140 10.32 -4.36 2.54
C ARG A 140 10.04 -2.89 2.67
N GLU A 141 11.07 -2.18 3.09
CA GLU A 141 11.16 -0.73 3.03
C GLU A 141 12.04 -0.30 1.85
N VAL A 142 11.53 0.65 1.07
CA VAL A 142 12.28 1.38 0.04
C VAL A 142 12.08 2.89 0.24
N LEU A 143 12.84 3.70 -0.50
CA LEU A 143 12.64 5.14 -0.53
C LEU A 143 11.84 5.54 -1.77
N ALA A 144 10.92 6.47 -1.58
CA ALA A 144 10.09 6.99 -2.64
C ALA A 144 9.91 8.49 -2.52
N LEU A 145 9.70 9.14 -3.67
CA LEU A 145 9.40 10.55 -3.77
C LEU A 145 7.91 10.79 -3.92
N ASP A 146 7.38 11.69 -3.11
CA ASP A 146 6.01 12.20 -3.21
C ASP A 146 5.95 13.35 -4.22
N LEU A 147 5.43 13.07 -5.40
CA LEU A 147 5.24 14.04 -6.47
C LEU A 147 3.78 14.50 -6.51
N PRO A 148 3.48 15.71 -7.03
CA PRO A 148 2.12 16.26 -7.01
C PRO A 148 1.04 15.36 -7.62
N GLU A 149 1.40 14.49 -8.57
CA GLU A 149 0.46 13.60 -9.26
C GLU A 149 0.83 12.10 -9.16
N SER A 150 1.93 11.75 -8.49
CA SER A 150 2.42 10.36 -8.46
C SER A 150 3.39 10.10 -7.31
N VAL A 151 3.70 8.82 -7.08
CA VAL A 151 4.80 8.43 -6.18
C VAL A 151 5.83 7.66 -6.98
N MET A 152 7.07 8.11 -6.91
CA MET A 152 8.21 7.50 -7.60
C MET A 152 9.05 6.70 -6.63
N VAL A 153 9.07 5.37 -6.76
CA VAL A 153 10.00 4.52 -6.00
C VAL A 153 11.40 4.65 -6.61
N LEU A 154 12.42 4.84 -5.78
CA LEU A 154 13.74 5.29 -6.23
C LEU A 154 14.73 4.12 -6.25
N PRO A 155 15.28 3.71 -7.41
CA PRO A 155 16.43 2.80 -7.42
C PRO A 155 17.67 3.48 -6.80
N ARG A 156 18.68 2.71 -6.41
CA ARG A 156 19.94 3.20 -5.82
C ARG A 156 20.57 4.31 -6.67
N SER A 157 20.65 4.11 -7.98
CA SER A 157 21.22 5.08 -8.91
C SER A 157 20.52 6.44 -8.86
N SER A 158 19.22 6.48 -8.53
CA SER A 158 18.47 7.72 -8.33
C SER A 158 18.74 8.41 -6.99
N LEU A 159 19.26 7.67 -5.99
CA LEU A 159 19.61 8.20 -4.67
C LEU A 159 21.04 8.74 -4.61
N GLU A 160 21.97 8.12 -5.35
CA GLU A 160 23.41 8.44 -5.35
C GLU A 160 23.73 9.95 -5.49
N PRO A 161 23.07 10.73 -6.39
CA PRO A 161 23.35 12.16 -6.51
C PRO A 161 22.97 12.98 -5.27
N PHE A 162 22.10 12.46 -4.41
CA PHE A 162 21.55 13.18 -3.26
C PHE A 162 22.25 12.85 -1.93
N GLY A 163 23.07 11.79 -1.91
CA GLY A 163 23.96 11.43 -0.82
C GLY A 163 23.80 9.98 -0.35
N ASP A 164 24.33 9.71 0.84
CA ASP A 164 24.28 8.39 1.47
C ASP A 164 22.84 7.94 1.78
N VAL A 165 22.52 6.70 1.44
CA VAL A 165 21.17 6.14 1.56
C VAL A 165 20.69 6.09 3.01
N ALA A 166 21.56 5.83 3.99
CA ALA A 166 21.18 5.80 5.39
C ALA A 166 20.80 7.20 5.89
N VAL A 167 21.53 8.24 5.46
CA VAL A 167 21.20 9.64 5.75
C VAL A 167 19.88 10.05 5.09
N LEU A 168 19.68 9.65 3.84
CA LEU A 168 18.42 9.88 3.12
C LEU A 168 17.24 9.19 3.80
N ARG A 169 17.42 7.96 4.27
CA ARG A 169 16.41 7.22 5.03
C ARG A 169 16.06 7.90 6.35
N ALA A 170 17.05 8.36 7.10
CA ALA A 170 16.80 9.09 8.35
C ALA A 170 15.94 10.34 8.09
N ARG A 171 16.25 11.08 7.02
CA ARG A 171 15.44 12.22 6.58
C ARG A 171 14.03 11.82 6.15
N ALA A 172 13.90 10.70 5.45
CA ALA A 172 12.60 10.19 5.02
C ALA A 172 11.72 9.82 6.23
N LEU A 173 12.29 9.20 7.26
CA LEU A 173 11.60 8.91 8.52
C LEU A 173 11.16 10.20 9.24
N ASP A 174 11.97 11.25 9.21
CA ASP A 174 11.57 12.55 9.78
C ASP A 174 10.36 13.18 9.05
N ASN A 175 10.29 13.01 7.74
CA ASN A 175 9.13 13.44 6.96
C ASN A 175 7.90 12.58 7.32
N LEU A 176 8.07 11.26 7.41
CA LEU A 176 7.01 10.33 7.81
C LEU A 176 6.44 10.66 9.20
N ARG A 177 7.28 10.98 10.19
CA ARG A 177 6.82 11.43 11.52
C ARG A 177 5.91 12.64 11.46
N ARG A 178 6.12 13.53 10.49
CA ARG A 178 5.32 14.75 10.29
C ARG A 178 4.10 14.52 9.42
N LEU A 179 3.94 13.31 8.86
CA LEU A 179 2.77 12.97 8.07
C LEU A 179 1.52 13.16 8.93
N ARG A 180 0.54 13.84 8.34
CA ARG A 180 -0.73 14.09 9.00
C ARG A 180 -1.57 12.81 8.95
N VAL A 181 -2.05 12.40 10.12
CA VAL A 181 -3.12 11.39 10.20
C VAL A 181 -4.42 12.09 9.90
N GLU A 182 -5.13 11.62 8.87
CA GLU A 182 -6.36 12.23 8.38
C GLU A 182 -7.58 11.67 9.08
N ALA A 183 -7.63 10.35 9.25
CA ALA A 183 -8.69 9.66 9.96
C ALA A 183 -8.12 8.59 10.91
N HIS A 184 -8.80 8.43 12.04
CA HIS A 184 -8.56 7.39 13.03
C HIS A 184 -9.91 6.86 13.48
N GLU A 185 -10.09 5.56 13.32
CA GLU A 185 -11.28 4.84 13.75
C GLU A 185 -10.89 3.72 14.71
N THR A 186 -11.88 3.17 15.40
CA THR A 186 -11.69 2.05 16.33
C THR A 186 -12.73 0.98 16.05
N ILE A 187 -12.26 -0.25 15.92
CA ILE A 187 -13.08 -1.46 15.84
C ILE A 187 -13.04 -2.09 17.23
N GLU A 188 -14.19 -2.15 17.89
CA GLU A 188 -14.35 -2.80 19.20
C GLU A 188 -15.12 -4.11 19.02
N GLN A 189 -14.61 -5.19 19.60
CA GLN A 189 -15.30 -6.48 19.67
C GLN A 189 -16.03 -6.64 21.01
N GLU A 190 -17.09 -7.45 21.05
CA GLU A 190 -17.80 -7.79 22.30
C GLU A 190 -16.86 -8.41 23.34
N GLU A 191 -15.83 -9.12 22.90
CA GLU A 191 -14.79 -9.73 23.74
C GLU A 191 -13.77 -8.72 24.29
N GLY A 192 -13.93 -7.42 24.06
CA GLY A 192 -13.07 -6.36 24.64
C GLY A 192 -11.80 -6.05 23.86
N ALA A 193 -11.55 -6.73 22.74
CA ALA A 193 -10.47 -6.36 21.83
C ALA A 193 -10.78 -5.04 21.12
N ARG A 194 -9.75 -4.17 21.06
CA ARG A 194 -9.79 -2.86 20.42
C ARG A 194 -8.73 -2.79 19.33
N VAL A 195 -9.14 -2.59 18.08
CA VAL A 195 -8.23 -2.34 16.95
C VAL A 195 -8.36 -0.88 16.53
N ASP A 196 -7.26 -0.15 16.55
CA ASP A 196 -7.18 1.22 16.07
C ASP A 196 -6.79 1.21 14.59
N VAL A 197 -7.55 1.92 13.75
CA VAL A 197 -7.35 1.97 12.30
C VAL A 197 -7.02 3.40 11.88
N VAL A 198 -5.83 3.58 11.31
CA VAL A 198 -5.36 4.84 10.73
C VAL A 198 -5.57 4.80 9.23
N MET A 199 -6.24 5.81 8.70
CA MET A 199 -6.54 5.93 7.28
C MET A 199 -6.17 7.33 6.77
N GLY A 200 -5.72 7.40 5.52
CA GLY A 200 -5.44 8.68 4.88
C GLY A 200 -5.16 8.56 3.40
N GLU A 201 -5.39 9.65 2.68
CA GLU A 201 -5.17 9.78 1.24
C GLU A 201 -3.69 9.71 0.86
N SER A 202 -2.78 9.92 1.83
CA SER A 202 -1.35 9.73 1.61
C SER A 202 -1.03 8.29 1.20
N MET A 203 -0.21 8.16 0.17
CA MET A 203 0.36 6.89 -0.30
C MET A 203 1.36 6.28 0.71
N PHE A 204 1.65 6.98 1.81
CA PHE A 204 2.61 6.59 2.84
C PHE A 204 1.96 6.26 4.18
N THR A 205 0.62 6.27 4.28
CA THR A 205 -0.12 6.00 5.53
C THR A 205 0.28 4.66 6.14
N ALA A 206 0.36 3.58 5.35
CA ALA A 206 0.81 2.28 5.83
C ALA A 206 2.24 2.30 6.40
N SER A 207 3.09 3.19 5.87
CA SER A 207 4.49 3.31 6.29
C SER A 207 4.65 3.89 7.69
N LEU A 208 3.60 4.47 8.28
CA LEU A 208 3.58 4.92 9.68
C LEU A 208 3.90 3.80 10.68
N VAL A 209 3.79 2.53 10.27
CA VAL A 209 4.23 1.38 11.09
C VAL A 209 5.73 1.44 11.44
N LEU A 210 6.54 2.13 10.64
CA LEU A 210 7.97 2.32 10.89
C LEU A 210 8.26 3.25 12.07
N THR A 211 7.25 4.01 12.51
CA THR A 211 7.32 4.97 13.62
C THR A 211 6.18 4.70 14.62
N LEU A 212 5.83 3.42 14.81
CA LEU A 212 4.63 3.03 15.56
C LEU A 212 4.68 3.45 17.03
N ASP A 213 5.85 3.39 17.66
CA ASP A 213 6.10 3.85 19.04
C ASP A 213 5.82 5.33 19.24
N GLU A 214 6.05 6.15 18.21
CA GLU A 214 5.72 7.58 18.22
C GLU A 214 4.27 7.83 17.80
N LEU A 215 3.73 7.04 16.86
CA LEU A 215 2.37 7.17 16.35
C LEU A 215 1.32 6.82 17.41
N VAL A 216 1.47 5.69 18.09
CA VAL A 216 0.45 5.15 19.00
C VAL A 216 0.13 6.10 20.16
N PRO A 217 1.11 6.70 20.89
CA PRO A 217 0.80 7.71 21.88
C PRO A 217 0.17 8.97 21.30
N ARG A 218 0.55 9.40 20.08
CA ARG A 218 -0.05 10.56 19.42
C ARG A 218 -1.53 10.37 19.10
N ILE A 219 -1.92 9.15 18.73
CA ILE A 219 -3.29 8.80 18.34
C ILE A 219 -4.14 8.45 19.57
N THR A 220 -3.61 7.61 20.46
CA THR A 220 -4.38 6.99 21.55
C THR A 220 -4.17 7.66 22.91
N GLY A 221 -3.21 8.57 23.04
CA GLY A 221 -2.80 9.17 24.30
C GLY A 221 -2.00 8.24 25.22
N ARG A 222 -1.75 6.98 24.82
CA ARG A 222 -1.04 5.98 25.62
C ARG A 222 0.04 5.30 24.80
N GLY A 223 1.24 5.17 25.36
CA GLY A 223 2.35 4.46 24.72
C GLY A 223 2.13 2.94 24.61
N LEU A 224 2.98 2.31 23.82
CA LEU A 224 3.07 0.85 23.74
C LEU A 224 3.72 0.27 25.00
N SER A 225 3.29 -0.93 25.38
CA SER A 225 3.93 -1.71 26.43
C SER A 225 5.23 -2.35 25.90
N THR A 226 5.97 -3.04 26.77
CA THR A 226 7.12 -3.88 26.37
C THR A 226 6.73 -5.00 25.41
N ASP A 227 5.44 -5.33 25.33
CA ASP A 227 4.91 -6.39 24.50
C ASP A 227 4.52 -5.89 23.11
N GLY A 228 4.58 -4.57 22.90
CA GLY A 228 4.39 -3.96 21.58
C GLY A 228 2.94 -3.98 21.11
N ALA A 229 2.75 -4.25 19.82
CA ALA A 229 1.44 -4.24 19.17
C ALA A 229 1.34 -5.29 18.07
N LEU A 230 0.14 -5.77 17.82
CA LEU A 230 -0.19 -6.42 16.56
C LEU A 230 -0.48 -5.35 15.51
N VAL A 231 -0.06 -5.55 14.27
CA VAL A 231 -0.24 -4.59 13.18
C VAL A 231 -0.64 -5.27 11.87
N ALA A 232 -1.45 -4.58 11.07
CA ALA A 232 -1.81 -4.97 9.71
C ALA A 232 -1.68 -3.77 8.76
N VAL A 233 -1.12 -4.03 7.58
CA VAL A 233 -0.92 -3.03 6.52
C VAL A 233 -1.43 -3.58 5.18
N PRO A 234 -2.75 -3.74 5.00
CA PRO A 234 -3.32 -4.40 3.83
C PRO A 234 -2.98 -3.71 2.51
N PHE A 235 -3.03 -2.39 2.50
CA PHE A 235 -2.66 -1.55 1.36
C PHE A 235 -2.14 -0.19 1.84
N ARG A 236 -1.49 0.53 0.93
CA ARG A 236 -0.70 1.75 1.22
C ARG A 236 -1.39 2.88 1.99
N HIS A 237 -2.73 2.93 1.99
CA HIS A 237 -3.52 4.00 2.62
C HIS A 237 -4.05 3.64 4.01
N GLN A 238 -3.72 2.45 4.54
CA GLN A 238 -4.22 2.00 5.82
C GLN A 238 -3.15 1.33 6.67
N LEU A 239 -3.25 1.57 7.97
CA LEU A 239 -2.51 0.89 9.03
C LEU A 239 -3.48 0.60 10.16
N ALA A 240 -3.66 -0.66 10.51
CA ALA A 240 -4.40 -1.06 11.71
C ALA A 240 -3.43 -1.61 12.76
N PHE A 241 -3.72 -1.36 14.04
CA PHE A 241 -2.94 -1.91 15.13
C PHE A 241 -3.79 -2.23 16.36
N HIS A 242 -3.33 -3.20 17.12
CA HIS A 242 -3.83 -3.54 18.45
C HIS A 242 -2.67 -3.51 19.43
N ALA A 243 -2.65 -2.51 20.31
CA ALA A 243 -1.62 -2.42 21.34
C ALA A 243 -1.82 -3.53 22.39
N ILE A 244 -0.80 -4.37 22.59
CA ILE A 244 -0.87 -5.55 23.45
C ILE A 244 -0.78 -5.11 24.92
N ARG A 245 -1.79 -5.46 25.71
CA ARG A 245 -1.92 -5.04 27.11
C ARG A 245 -2.40 -6.13 28.06
N ASP A 246 -3.18 -7.07 27.54
CA ASP A 246 -3.87 -8.10 28.32
C ASP A 246 -4.25 -9.27 27.41
N ARG A 247 -5.01 -10.22 27.95
CA ARG A 247 -5.52 -11.41 27.26
C ARG A 247 -6.33 -11.15 25.99
N HIS A 248 -6.79 -9.92 25.72
CA HIS A 248 -7.56 -9.61 24.50
C HIS A 248 -6.70 -9.63 23.24
N VAL A 249 -5.39 -9.88 23.36
CA VAL A 249 -4.46 -10.08 22.24
C VAL A 249 -4.94 -11.13 21.23
N ILE A 250 -5.56 -12.23 21.67
CA ILE A 250 -6.07 -13.28 20.76
C ILE A 250 -7.24 -12.78 19.91
N ALA A 251 -8.21 -12.11 20.54
CA ALA A 251 -9.34 -11.51 19.84
C ALA A 251 -8.89 -10.36 18.92
N GLY A 252 -7.89 -9.58 19.35
CA GLY A 252 -7.24 -8.56 18.54
C GLY A 252 -6.55 -9.13 17.31
N LEU A 253 -5.82 -10.25 17.45
CA LEU A 253 -5.17 -10.95 16.36
C LEU A 253 -6.18 -11.44 15.32
N ASN A 254 -7.24 -12.12 15.75
CA ASN A 254 -8.30 -12.59 14.85
C ASN A 254 -8.98 -11.43 14.10
N THR A 255 -9.26 -10.33 14.79
CA THR A 255 -9.86 -9.13 14.18
C THR A 255 -8.93 -8.51 13.14
N LEU A 256 -7.64 -8.36 13.47
CA LEU A 256 -6.65 -7.83 12.54
C LEU A 256 -6.46 -8.72 11.32
N ALA A 257 -6.51 -10.05 11.48
CA ALA A 257 -6.35 -10.97 10.37
C ALA A 257 -7.51 -10.86 9.38
N GLN A 258 -8.75 -10.79 9.87
CA GLN A 258 -9.93 -10.56 9.03
C GLN A 258 -9.88 -9.18 8.35
N PHE A 259 -9.47 -8.14 9.10
CA PHE A 259 -9.29 -6.79 8.57
C PHE A 259 -8.25 -6.76 7.45
N ALA A 260 -7.11 -7.43 7.65
CA ALA A 260 -6.01 -7.47 6.69
C ALA A 260 -6.42 -8.18 5.40
N ALA A 261 -7.08 -9.34 5.50
CA ALA A 261 -7.57 -10.08 4.34
C ALA A 261 -8.58 -9.25 3.52
N ALA A 262 -9.61 -8.71 4.17
CA ALA A 262 -10.63 -7.89 3.49
C ALA A 262 -10.03 -6.63 2.86
N GLY A 263 -9.17 -5.91 3.60
CA GLY A 263 -8.51 -4.72 3.10
C GLY A 263 -7.55 -5.01 1.94
N PHE A 264 -6.87 -6.17 1.96
CA PHE A 264 -5.98 -6.59 0.88
C PHE A 264 -6.78 -6.88 -0.39
N GLU A 265 -7.91 -7.58 -0.29
CA GLU A 265 -8.76 -7.87 -1.45
C GLU A 265 -9.35 -6.60 -2.09
N GLU A 266 -9.85 -5.67 -1.29
CA GLU A 266 -10.54 -4.47 -1.80
C GLU A 266 -9.59 -3.30 -2.13
N GLY A 267 -8.42 -3.27 -1.49
CA GLY A 267 -7.48 -2.14 -1.52
C GLY A 267 -6.69 -1.98 -2.82
N VAL A 268 -6.42 -0.73 -3.20
CA VAL A 268 -5.50 -0.39 -4.30
C VAL A 268 -4.09 -0.19 -3.77
N GLY A 269 -3.11 -0.79 -4.44
CA GLY A 269 -1.72 -0.78 -3.96
C GLY A 269 -1.56 -1.65 -2.73
N ARG A 270 -1.95 -2.90 -2.89
CA ARG A 270 -1.83 -3.98 -1.92
C ARG A 270 -0.39 -4.11 -1.44
N ILE A 271 -0.24 -4.40 -0.16
CA ILE A 271 1.07 -4.64 0.46
C ILE A 271 1.10 -6.08 0.97
N THR A 272 0.24 -6.45 1.92
CA THR A 272 0.24 -7.80 2.49
C THR A 272 -1.08 -8.09 3.20
N PRO A 273 -1.65 -9.31 3.08
CA PRO A 273 -2.81 -9.74 3.87
C PRO A 273 -2.43 -10.18 5.29
N ASP A 274 -1.15 -10.14 5.66
CA ASP A 274 -0.65 -10.73 6.89
C ASP A 274 -0.67 -9.75 8.08
N VAL A 275 -0.76 -10.32 9.28
CA VAL A 275 -0.61 -9.64 10.56
C VAL A 275 0.82 -9.82 11.07
N TYR A 276 1.38 -8.76 11.63
CA TYR A 276 2.72 -8.74 12.19
C TYR A 276 2.69 -8.35 13.67
N TRP A 277 3.62 -8.89 14.44
CA TRP A 277 3.96 -8.41 15.77
C TRP A 277 5.02 -7.32 15.65
N TRP A 278 4.67 -6.10 16.01
CA TRP A 278 5.62 -5.01 16.17
C TRP A 278 6.13 -4.98 17.61
N ARG A 279 7.44 -5.02 17.80
CA ARG A 279 8.08 -4.85 19.12
C ARG A 279 9.45 -4.20 18.99
N ALA A 280 9.64 -3.08 19.69
CA ALA A 280 10.91 -2.33 19.72
C ALA A 280 11.50 -2.04 18.32
N GLY A 281 10.64 -1.73 17.35
CA GLY A 281 11.05 -1.41 15.97
C GLY A 281 11.29 -2.63 15.06
N ALA A 282 11.11 -3.86 15.55
CA ALA A 282 11.13 -5.08 14.76
C ALA A 282 9.70 -5.54 14.43
N LEU A 283 9.54 -6.19 13.27
CA LEU A 283 8.29 -6.80 12.83
C LEU A 283 8.51 -8.31 12.65
N THR A 284 7.65 -9.11 13.26
CA THR A 284 7.64 -10.58 13.09
C THR A 284 6.29 -10.98 12.51
N ARG A 285 6.27 -11.75 11.42
CA ARG A 285 5.02 -12.18 10.81
C ARG A 285 4.31 -13.20 11.71
N LEU A 286 3.02 -12.99 11.98
CA LEU A 286 2.19 -13.85 12.83
C LEU A 286 1.06 -14.54 12.09
N SER A 287 0.78 -14.19 10.84
CA SER A 287 -0.17 -14.91 10.02
C SER A 287 0.34 -15.11 8.61
N ALA A 288 -0.20 -16.13 7.96
CA ALA A 288 -0.09 -16.32 6.52
C ALA A 288 -1.48 -16.63 5.98
N MET A 289 -1.85 -16.03 4.85
CA MET A 289 -3.02 -16.44 4.08
C MET A 289 -2.64 -17.57 3.13
N ASP A 290 -3.31 -18.72 3.22
CA ASP A 290 -3.19 -19.85 2.30
C ASP A 290 -4.54 -20.22 1.69
N GLU A 291 -4.59 -21.29 0.89
CA GLU A 291 -5.83 -21.76 0.23
C GLU A 291 -6.93 -22.20 1.23
N ASP A 292 -6.54 -22.59 2.45
CA ASP A 292 -7.45 -23.05 3.51
C ASP A 292 -7.91 -21.91 4.43
N GLY A 293 -7.33 -20.71 4.27
CA GLY A 293 -7.70 -19.49 4.98
C GLY A 293 -6.54 -18.83 5.72
N ILE A 294 -6.84 -18.19 6.84
CA ILE A 294 -5.83 -17.49 7.64
C ILE A 294 -5.20 -18.46 8.62
N LYS A 295 -3.91 -18.71 8.48
CA LYS A 295 -3.11 -19.50 9.41
C LYS A 295 -2.34 -18.59 10.35
N ILE A 296 -2.52 -18.78 11.66
CA ILE A 296 -1.73 -18.09 12.67
C ILE A 296 -0.43 -18.87 12.93
N MET A 297 0.69 -18.16 12.88
CA MET A 297 2.04 -18.66 13.11
C MET A 297 2.60 -17.94 14.32
N VAL A 298 2.87 -18.68 15.39
CA VAL A 298 3.40 -18.13 16.64
C VAL A 298 4.77 -18.76 16.88
N ASP A 299 5.79 -17.91 17.05
CA ASP A 299 7.10 -18.36 17.49
C ASP A 299 7.16 -18.51 19.02
N GLU A 300 8.25 -19.09 19.53
CA GLU A 300 8.42 -19.32 20.97
C GLU A 300 8.36 -18.01 21.79
N GLU A 301 8.83 -16.90 21.22
CA GLU A 301 8.86 -15.62 21.92
C GLU A 301 7.45 -15.03 22.07
N PHE A 302 6.65 -15.03 21.00
CA PHE A 302 5.28 -14.56 21.06
C PHE A 302 4.40 -15.52 21.87
N GLN A 303 4.67 -16.83 21.84
CA GLN A 303 3.97 -17.79 22.70
C GLN A 303 4.14 -17.46 24.19
N ALA A 304 5.37 -17.15 24.62
CA ALA A 304 5.65 -16.77 26.01
C ALA A 304 4.92 -15.47 26.41
N VAL A 305 4.68 -14.55 25.47
CA VAL A 305 3.86 -13.36 25.70
C VAL A 305 2.40 -13.76 25.92
N LEU A 306 1.84 -14.63 25.08
CA LEU A 306 0.46 -15.11 25.22
C LEU A 306 0.24 -15.82 26.56
N GLU A 307 1.13 -16.74 26.94
CA GLU A 307 1.06 -17.47 28.21
C GLU A 307 1.04 -16.50 29.41
N ARG A 308 1.96 -15.54 29.43
CA ARG A 308 2.00 -14.52 30.49
C ARG A 308 0.74 -13.67 30.58
N LEU A 309 0.14 -13.31 29.44
CA LEU A 309 -1.06 -12.45 29.39
C LEU A 309 -2.35 -13.22 29.72
N ILE A 310 -2.35 -14.55 29.58
CA ILE A 310 -3.49 -15.40 29.90
C ILE A 310 -3.45 -15.83 31.38
N GLU A 311 -2.26 -16.06 31.93
CA GLU A 311 -2.06 -16.47 33.32
C GLU A 311 -2.13 -15.31 34.33
N GLY A 312 -1.93 -14.06 33.86
CA GLY A 312 -2.00 -12.84 34.67
C GLY A 312 -3.38 -12.20 34.72
#